data_AF-A0A433ZZ49-F1
#
_entry.id   AF-A0A433ZZ49-F1
#
_cell.length_a   1.000
_cell.length_b   1.000
_cell.length_c   1.000
_cell.angle_alpha   90.00
_cell.angle_beta   90.00
_cell.angle_gamma   90.00
#
_symmetry.space_group_name_H-M   'P 1'
#
loop_
_entity.id
_entity.type
_entity.pdbx_description
1 polymer ?
#
loop_
_entity_poly.entity_id
_entity_poly.type
_entity_poly.pdbx_seq_one_letter_code
_entity_poly.pdbx_strand_id
1 'polypeptide(L)'
;MVDGGGFLKVSSPIIQIHSDGSFDTNDESAGAEARRTDTGQYHITGILGYNSDGAWGVNGGISVPKDNNGLELVYVDDRIQEDGSLIIETCHRQHAHLPDRFQNWRLKEITPEGERIFYQDGEPCDLPESTRLDVRVEMPQGSVWNVKQRELAGQMEREQAEREAQEAADQAGSAGE
;
A
#
# COMPACT_ATOMS: atom_id res chain seq x y z
N MET A 1 -11.75 5.76 -11.05
CA MET A 1 -12.43 6.96 -11.61
C MET A 1 -11.64 7.36 -12.85
N VAL A 2 -12.25 7.28 -14.03
CA VAL A 2 -11.61 7.68 -15.30
C VAL A 2 -11.55 9.20 -15.32
N ASP A 3 -10.43 9.80 -15.70
CA ASP A 3 -10.36 11.24 -15.93
C ASP A 3 -11.13 11.63 -17.20
N GLY A 4 -11.33 12.93 -17.42
CA GLY A 4 -12.07 13.44 -18.58
C GLY A 4 -11.47 13.09 -19.94
N GLY A 5 -10.27 12.49 -19.99
CA GLY A 5 -9.57 12.05 -21.19
C GLY A 5 -9.54 10.54 -21.40
N GLY A 6 -10.20 9.73 -20.56
CA GLY A 6 -10.22 8.27 -20.71
C GLY A 6 -9.10 7.54 -19.96
N PHE A 7 -8.20 8.25 -19.28
CA PHE A 7 -7.14 7.62 -18.48
C PHE A 7 -7.65 7.26 -17.08
N LEU A 8 -7.21 6.10 -16.57
CA LEU A 8 -7.44 5.81 -15.16
C LEU A 8 -6.53 6.72 -14.32
N LYS A 9 -7.14 7.43 -13.37
CA LYS A 9 -6.40 8.34 -12.47
C LYS A 9 -5.27 7.55 -11.79
N VAL A 10 -4.02 7.99 -11.99
CA VAL A 10 -2.85 7.36 -11.37
C VAL A 10 -2.97 7.52 -9.85
N SER A 11 -3.30 6.43 -9.16
CA SER A 11 -3.18 6.34 -7.71
C SER A 11 -1.94 5.51 -7.38
N SER A 12 -1.49 5.60 -6.13
CA SER A 12 -0.36 4.79 -5.69
C SER A 12 -0.77 3.32 -5.54
N PRO A 13 0.06 2.34 -5.93
CA PRO A 13 -0.17 0.94 -5.57
C PRO A 13 -0.07 0.79 -4.05
N ILE A 14 -1.16 0.39 -3.40
CA ILE A 14 -1.25 0.29 -1.94
C ILE A 14 -1.84 -1.06 -1.55
N ILE A 15 -1.17 -1.72 -0.61
CA ILE A 15 -1.65 -2.93 0.07
C ILE A 15 -2.01 -2.55 1.49
N GLN A 16 -3.20 -2.91 1.93
CA GLN A 16 -3.67 -2.66 3.30
C GLN A 16 -3.62 -3.96 4.09
N ILE A 17 -2.90 -4.02 5.21
CA ILE A 17 -2.85 -5.20 6.09
C ILE A 17 -3.62 -4.91 7.37
N HIS A 18 -4.63 -5.71 7.68
CA HIS A 18 -5.53 -5.52 8.81
C HIS A 18 -5.11 -6.33 10.04
N SER A 19 -5.66 -5.98 11.21
CA SER A 19 -5.32 -6.59 12.49
C SER A 19 -5.57 -8.09 12.61
N ASP A 20 -6.50 -8.63 11.83
CA ASP A 20 -6.78 -10.07 11.76
C ASP A 20 -5.85 -10.83 10.79
N GLY A 21 -4.94 -10.13 10.13
CA GLY A 21 -4.03 -10.66 9.12
C GLY A 21 -4.62 -10.77 7.72
N SER A 22 -5.87 -10.32 7.52
CA SER A 22 -6.43 -10.11 6.18
C SER A 22 -5.78 -8.91 5.50
N PHE A 23 -5.97 -8.79 4.18
CA PHE A 23 -5.44 -7.68 3.41
C PHE A 23 -6.36 -7.28 2.27
N ASP A 24 -6.21 -6.03 1.81
CA ASP A 24 -6.85 -5.49 0.61
C ASP A 24 -5.80 -4.94 -0.35
N THR A 25 -6.13 -4.95 -1.65
CA THR A 25 -5.38 -4.29 -2.73
C THR A 25 -6.27 -3.30 -3.47
N ASN A 26 -5.68 -2.22 -3.96
CA ASN A 26 -6.33 -1.36 -4.97
C ASN A 26 -6.04 -1.86 -6.39
N ASP A 27 -6.69 -1.25 -7.39
CA ASP A 27 -6.50 -1.64 -8.79
C ASP A 27 -5.02 -1.61 -9.20
N GLU A 28 -4.26 -0.60 -8.74
CA GLU A 28 -2.85 -0.44 -9.06
C GLU A 28 -1.94 -1.51 -8.45
N SER A 29 -2.33 -2.13 -7.34
CA SER A 29 -1.59 -3.21 -6.68
C SER A 29 -2.18 -4.60 -6.94
N ALA A 30 -3.13 -4.71 -7.87
CA ALA A 30 -3.75 -5.98 -8.23
C ALA A 30 -2.69 -7.03 -8.64
N GLY A 31 -2.79 -8.21 -8.01
CA GLY A 31 -1.85 -9.32 -8.17
C GLY A 31 -0.73 -9.37 -7.12
N ALA A 32 -0.63 -8.35 -6.24
CA ALA A 32 0.14 -8.48 -5.01
C ALA A 32 -0.64 -9.27 -3.96
N GLU A 33 0.08 -9.95 -3.08
CA GLU A 33 -0.47 -10.80 -2.02
C GLU A 33 0.20 -10.47 -0.69
N ALA A 34 -0.54 -10.48 0.41
CA ALA A 34 0.01 -10.36 1.76
C ALA A 34 -0.44 -11.53 2.63
N ARG A 35 0.46 -12.01 3.49
CA ARG A 35 0.18 -13.12 4.40
C ARG A 35 0.81 -12.88 5.76
N ARG A 36 0.04 -13.09 6.83
CA ARG A 36 0.60 -13.23 8.19
C ARG A 36 1.34 -14.57 8.32
N THR A 37 2.62 -14.52 8.66
CA THR A 37 3.50 -15.70 8.78
C THR A 37 3.77 -16.08 10.23
N ASP A 38 3.75 -15.11 11.15
CA ASP A 38 3.87 -15.29 12.60
C ASP A 38 3.16 -14.12 13.32
N THR A 39 3.11 -14.12 14.66
CA THR A 39 2.62 -12.99 15.45
C THR A 39 3.40 -11.73 15.11
N GLY A 40 2.70 -10.73 14.57
CA GLY A 40 3.29 -9.47 14.15
C GLY A 40 4.20 -9.58 12.92
N GLN A 41 4.20 -10.69 12.18
CA GLN A 41 5.03 -10.85 10.98
C GLN A 41 4.16 -11.02 9.73
N TYR A 42 4.43 -10.21 8.72
CA TYR A 42 3.69 -10.18 7.46
C TYR A 42 4.65 -10.26 6.27
N HIS A 43 4.33 -11.12 5.30
CA HIS A 43 5.08 -11.29 4.06
C HIS A 43 4.23 -10.83 2.87
N ILE A 44 4.75 -9.87 2.11
CA ILE A 44 4.13 -9.33 0.91
C ILE A 44 4.89 -9.80 -0.32
N THR A 45 4.18 -10.33 -1.31
CA THR A 45 4.75 -10.88 -2.55
C THR A 45 4.04 -10.29 -3.79
N GLY A 46 4.59 -10.53 -4.98
CA GLY A 46 4.06 -9.97 -6.24
C GLY A 46 4.45 -8.50 -6.48
N ILE A 47 5.42 -7.99 -5.72
CA ILE A 47 5.91 -6.61 -5.72
C ILE A 47 7.42 -6.56 -5.97
N LEU A 48 7.96 -5.35 -6.17
CA LEU A 48 9.38 -5.05 -6.33
C LEU A 48 9.87 -4.10 -5.23
N GLY A 49 9.52 -4.39 -3.98
CA GLY A 49 9.79 -3.54 -2.83
C GLY A 49 8.86 -2.32 -2.74
N TYR A 50 9.34 -1.25 -2.11
CA TYR A 50 8.59 -0.01 -1.97
C TYR A 50 8.52 0.79 -3.27
N ASN A 51 7.42 1.51 -3.44
CA ASN A 51 7.29 2.45 -4.54
C ASN A 51 8.40 3.52 -4.46
N SER A 52 9.09 3.71 -5.58
CA SER A 52 10.33 4.52 -5.63
C SER A 52 10.13 5.98 -6.02
N ASP A 53 8.90 6.43 -6.29
CA ASP A 53 8.63 7.79 -6.81
C ASP A 53 8.78 8.92 -5.75
N GLY A 54 9.01 8.55 -4.49
CA GLY A 54 9.22 9.49 -3.39
C GLY A 54 8.00 10.28 -2.94
N ALA A 55 6.79 10.03 -3.47
CA ALA A 55 5.59 10.81 -3.14
C ALA A 55 5.15 10.69 -1.67
N TRP A 56 5.63 9.66 -0.95
CA TRP A 56 5.39 9.46 0.49
C TRP A 56 6.61 9.83 1.35
N GLY A 57 7.62 10.46 0.76
CA GLY A 57 8.86 10.87 1.44
C GLY A 57 9.95 9.79 1.44
N VAL A 58 11.09 10.13 2.02
CA VAL A 58 12.32 9.29 2.02
C VAL A 58 12.12 7.94 2.72
N ASN A 59 11.23 7.88 3.71
CA ASN A 59 10.91 6.67 4.47
C ASN A 59 9.52 6.10 4.10
N GLY A 60 8.93 6.61 3.01
CA GLY A 60 7.51 6.59 2.67
C GLY A 60 6.91 5.27 2.19
N GLY A 61 7.38 4.15 2.72
CA GLY A 61 6.90 2.83 2.32
C GLY A 61 5.68 2.33 3.10
N ILE A 62 5.51 2.79 4.35
CA ILE A 62 4.52 2.26 5.30
C ILE A 62 3.88 3.39 6.11
N SER A 63 2.56 3.37 6.20
CA SER A 63 1.79 4.10 7.22
C SER A 63 1.44 3.15 8.37
N VAL A 64 1.69 3.60 9.60
CA VAL A 64 1.51 2.81 10.84
C VAL A 64 0.31 3.33 11.63
N PRO A 65 -0.48 2.46 12.31
CA PRO A 65 -1.55 2.88 13.21
C PRO A 65 -1.09 3.90 14.24
N LYS A 66 -1.89 4.95 14.43
CA LYS A 66 -1.64 6.02 15.41
C LYS A 66 -2.81 6.20 16.37
N ASP A 67 -2.51 6.62 17.59
CA ASP A 67 -3.53 7.06 18.55
C ASP A 67 -4.13 8.44 18.17
N ASN A 68 -5.04 8.93 18.99
CA ASN A 68 -5.67 10.25 18.80
C ASN A 68 -4.71 11.43 18.98
N ASN A 69 -3.50 11.21 19.52
CA ASN A 69 -2.44 12.20 19.66
C ASN A 69 -1.42 12.12 18.52
N GLY A 70 -1.62 11.23 17.54
CA GLY A 70 -0.74 11.03 16.41
C GLY A 70 0.51 10.18 16.70
N LEU A 71 0.54 9.51 17.86
CA LEU A 71 1.64 8.63 18.27
C LEU A 71 1.42 7.23 17.74
N GLU A 72 2.47 6.61 17.19
CA GLU A 72 2.36 5.27 16.61
C GLU A 72 2.15 4.19 17.68
N LEU A 73 1.21 3.29 17.44
CA LEU A 73 0.82 2.24 18.38
C LEU A 73 1.77 1.02 18.38
N VAL A 74 2.53 0.86 17.30
CA VAL A 74 3.50 -0.23 17.12
C VAL A 74 4.80 0.32 16.54
N TYR A 75 5.91 -0.38 16.81
CA TYR A 75 7.11 -0.30 15.99
C TYR A 75 6.92 -1.14 14.73
N VAL A 76 7.57 -0.71 13.66
CA VAL A 76 7.66 -1.46 12.41
C VAL A 76 9.15 -1.62 12.11
N ASP A 77 9.55 -2.86 11.85
CA ASP A 77 10.81 -3.20 11.19
C ASP A 77 10.48 -3.89 9.86
N ASP A 78 11.29 -3.67 8.84
CA ASP A 78 10.99 -4.14 7.50
C ASP A 78 12.24 -4.44 6.69
N ARG A 79 12.09 -5.38 5.74
CA ARG A 79 13.19 -5.83 4.89
C ARG A 79 12.72 -6.27 3.52
N ILE A 80 13.28 -5.65 2.48
CA ILE A 80 13.13 -6.11 1.10
C ILE A 80 14.00 -7.34 0.89
N GLN A 81 13.40 -8.40 0.34
CA GLN A 81 14.06 -9.65 -0.01
C GLN A 81 14.70 -9.56 -1.40
N GLU A 82 15.59 -10.51 -1.72
CA GLU A 82 16.28 -10.55 -3.02
C GLU A 82 15.33 -10.66 -4.22
N ASP A 83 14.17 -11.28 -4.03
CA ASP A 83 13.13 -11.43 -5.04
C ASP A 83 12.19 -10.20 -5.16
N GLY A 84 12.45 -9.15 -4.37
CA GLY A 84 11.62 -7.95 -4.30
C GLY A 84 10.43 -8.05 -3.35
N SER A 85 10.18 -9.21 -2.74
CA SER A 85 9.15 -9.35 -1.70
C SER A 85 9.54 -8.56 -0.43
N LEU A 86 8.56 -8.26 0.42
CA LEU A 86 8.76 -7.46 1.62
C LEU A 86 8.34 -8.26 2.86
N ILE A 87 9.19 -8.31 3.87
CA ILE A 87 8.80 -8.80 5.20
C ILE A 87 8.69 -7.60 6.13
N ILE A 88 7.57 -7.53 6.85
CA ILE A 88 7.25 -6.51 7.85
C ILE A 88 7.07 -7.21 9.20
N GLU A 89 7.69 -6.66 10.23
CA GLU A 89 7.56 -7.11 11.61
C GLU A 89 7.07 -5.98 12.50
N THR A 90 6.12 -6.28 13.39
CA THR A 90 5.50 -5.32 14.30
C THR A 90 5.70 -5.71 15.75
N CYS A 91 6.08 -4.73 16.56
CA CYS A 91 6.25 -4.88 18.00
C CYS A 91 5.46 -3.80 18.75
N HIS A 92 5.02 -4.10 19.96
CA HIS A 92 4.25 -3.15 20.77
C HIS A 92 5.11 -1.95 21.11
N ARG A 93 4.56 -0.74 20.93
CA ARG A 93 5.27 0.50 21.22
C ARG A 93 4.72 1.16 22.47
N GLN A 94 5.55 1.25 23.49
CA GLN A 94 5.27 1.99 24.70
C GLN A 94 5.74 3.44 24.57
N HIS A 95 4.94 4.39 25.05
CA HIS A 95 5.33 5.79 25.15
C HIS A 95 5.84 6.13 26.55
N ALA A 96 6.87 5.41 27.01
CA ALA A 96 7.37 5.51 28.39
C ALA A 96 7.88 6.91 28.80
N HIS A 97 8.11 7.81 27.82
CA HIS A 97 8.44 9.21 28.05
C HIS A 97 7.23 10.08 28.44
N LEU A 98 6.02 9.54 28.37
CA LEU A 98 4.78 10.22 28.74
C LEU A 98 4.32 9.79 30.15
N PRO A 99 3.53 10.63 30.84
CA PRO A 99 2.86 10.24 32.08
C PRO A 99 2.04 8.94 31.90
N ASP A 100 1.96 8.12 32.93
CA ASP A 100 1.35 6.78 32.89
C ASP A 100 -0.03 6.73 32.22
N ARG A 101 -0.87 7.75 32.42
CA ARG A 101 -2.21 7.83 31.82
C ARG A 101 -2.23 8.03 30.30
N PHE A 102 -1.11 8.41 29.70
CA PHE A 102 -0.92 8.64 28.26
C PHE A 102 -0.01 7.59 27.63
N GLN A 103 0.43 6.60 28.41
CA GLN A 103 1.17 5.48 27.87
C GLN A 103 0.21 4.53 27.11
N ASN A 104 0.75 3.82 26.12
CA ASN A 104 0.02 2.87 25.29
C ASN A 104 -0.22 1.55 26.04
N TRP A 105 -1.18 1.54 26.97
CA TRP A 105 -1.56 0.33 27.70
C TRP A 105 -2.48 -0.57 26.88
N ARG A 106 -1.88 -1.49 26.12
CA ARG A 106 -2.64 -2.49 25.35
C ARG A 106 -2.73 -3.81 26.10
N LEU A 107 -3.95 -4.25 26.36
CA LEU A 107 -4.24 -5.54 26.97
C LEU A 107 -3.81 -6.67 26.03
N LYS A 108 -3.03 -7.62 26.55
CA LYS A 108 -2.60 -8.83 25.84
C LYS A 108 -3.54 -9.98 26.14
N GLU A 109 -3.77 -10.25 27.42
CA GLU A 109 -4.65 -11.31 27.87
C GLU A 109 -5.20 -11.03 29.28
N ILE A 110 -6.27 -11.73 29.63
CA ILE A 110 -6.79 -11.79 31.00
C ILE A 110 -6.65 -13.24 31.45
N THR A 111 -5.96 -13.46 32.57
CA THR A 111 -5.79 -14.82 33.12
C THR A 111 -7.12 -15.37 33.64
N PRO A 112 -7.26 -16.69 33.83
CA PRO A 112 -8.44 -17.28 34.47
C PRO A 112 -8.76 -16.69 35.86
N GLU A 113 -7.74 -16.20 36.57
CA GLU A 113 -7.85 -15.54 37.88
C GLU A 113 -8.25 -14.06 37.80
N GLY A 114 -8.37 -13.50 36.59
CA GLY A 114 -8.79 -12.13 36.33
C GLY A 114 -7.65 -11.10 36.30
N GLU A 115 -6.39 -11.54 36.28
CA GLU A 115 -5.24 -10.64 36.15
C GLU A 115 -5.12 -10.14 34.70
N ARG A 116 -4.86 -8.84 34.54
CA ARG A 116 -4.67 -8.22 33.23
C ARG A 116 -3.19 -8.18 32.89
N ILE A 117 -2.80 -8.89 31.83
CA ILE A 117 -1.44 -8.87 31.30
C ILE A 117 -1.42 -7.89 30.13
N PHE A 118 -0.53 -6.92 30.19
CA PHE A 118 -0.33 -5.93 29.13
C PHE A 118 0.92 -6.25 28.33
N TYR A 119 0.93 -5.84 27.05
CA TYR A 119 2.13 -5.92 26.22
C TYR A 119 3.27 -5.11 26.82
N GLN A 120 4.49 -5.63 26.71
CA GLN A 120 5.72 -4.91 27.06
C GLN A 120 6.25 -4.14 25.84
N ASP A 121 7.03 -3.08 26.10
CA ASP A 121 7.70 -2.34 25.02
C ASP A 121 8.61 -3.26 24.19
N GLY A 122 8.47 -3.22 22.87
CA GLY A 122 9.24 -4.05 21.94
C GLY A 122 8.78 -5.51 21.87
N GLU A 123 7.70 -5.91 22.54
CA GLU A 123 7.18 -7.27 22.44
C GLU A 123 6.53 -7.51 21.06
N PRO A 124 6.90 -8.58 20.32
CA PRO A 124 6.27 -8.91 19.04
C PRO A 124 4.75 -9.04 19.18
N CYS A 125 4.02 -8.43 18.26
CA CYS A 125 2.57 -8.40 18.34
C CYS A 125 1.91 -8.10 17.01
N ASP A 126 0.68 -8.61 16.83
CA ASP A 126 -0.17 -8.18 15.73
C ASP A 126 -0.63 -6.72 15.90
N LEU A 127 -1.15 -6.15 14.81
CA LEU A 127 -1.71 -4.80 14.81
C LEU A 127 -2.88 -4.69 15.81
N PRO A 128 -3.05 -3.54 16.49
CA PRO A 128 -4.21 -3.30 17.34
C PRO A 128 -5.53 -3.49 16.58
N GLU A 129 -6.57 -3.96 17.29
CA GLU A 129 -7.90 -4.16 16.69
C GLU A 129 -8.41 -2.91 15.96
N SER A 130 -9.07 -3.11 14.82
CA SER A 130 -9.64 -2.04 14.00
C SER A 130 -8.60 -1.06 13.46
N THR A 131 -7.34 -1.49 13.34
CA THR A 131 -6.27 -0.73 12.69
C THR A 131 -5.68 -1.52 11.53
N ARG A 132 -4.83 -0.84 10.73
CA ARG A 132 -4.17 -1.44 9.57
C ARG A 132 -2.84 -0.77 9.28
N LEU A 133 -1.98 -1.47 8.54
CA LEU A 133 -0.84 -0.87 7.82
C LEU A 133 -1.30 -0.52 6.41
N ASP A 134 -0.89 0.65 5.90
CA ASP A 134 -0.97 0.96 4.48
C ASP A 134 0.45 0.90 3.91
N VAL A 135 0.72 -0.05 3.02
CA VAL A 135 2.04 -0.32 2.44
C VAL A 135 2.03 0.06 0.97
N ARG A 136 2.93 0.96 0.59
CA ARG A 136 3.02 1.49 -0.77
C ARG A 136 4.12 0.79 -1.55
N VAL A 137 3.75 0.13 -2.64
CA VAL A 137 4.60 -0.86 -3.29
C VAL A 137 4.96 -0.50 -4.73
N GLU A 138 6.10 -0.98 -5.18
CA GLU A 138 6.47 -0.95 -6.59
C GLU A 138 5.91 -2.20 -7.26
N MET A 139 5.15 -2.02 -8.34
CA MET A 139 4.53 -3.14 -9.06
C MET A 139 5.34 -3.48 -10.31
N PRO A 140 5.54 -4.77 -10.63
CA PRO A 140 6.19 -5.16 -11.87
C PRO A 140 5.53 -4.54 -13.11
N GLN A 141 6.31 -4.25 -14.16
CA GLN A 141 5.77 -3.75 -15.43
C GLN A 141 4.76 -4.72 -16.09
N GLY A 142 4.85 -6.01 -15.74
CA GLY A 142 3.91 -7.05 -16.14
C GLY A 142 2.70 -7.22 -15.21
N SER A 143 2.50 -6.34 -14.23
CA SER A 143 1.33 -6.39 -13.35
C SER A 143 0.03 -6.18 -14.12
N VAL A 144 -1.07 -6.68 -13.56
CA VAL A 144 -2.41 -6.60 -14.19
C VAL A 144 -2.74 -5.15 -14.57
N TRP A 145 -2.46 -4.21 -13.67
CA TRP A 145 -2.67 -2.79 -13.91
C TRP A 145 -1.78 -2.22 -15.02
N ASN A 146 -0.46 -2.45 -14.93
CA ASN A 146 0.50 -1.86 -15.86
C ASN A 146 0.30 -2.37 -17.30
N VAL A 147 -0.06 -3.64 -17.47
CA VAL A 147 -0.45 -4.21 -18.77
C VAL A 147 -1.69 -3.52 -19.31
N LYS A 148 -2.75 -3.41 -18.49
CA LYS A 148 -4.00 -2.76 -18.88
C LYS A 148 -3.79 -1.29 -19.28
N GLN A 149 -2.97 -0.54 -18.53
CA GLN A 149 -2.64 0.86 -18.87
C GLN A 149 -1.93 0.97 -20.23
N ARG A 150 -0.95 0.09 -20.49
CA ARG A 150 -0.21 0.08 -21.75
C ARG A 150 -1.10 -0.26 -22.94
N GLU A 151 -2.01 -1.22 -22.78
CA GLU A 151 -2.97 -1.59 -23.83
C GLU A 151 -3.94 -0.45 -24.15
N LEU A 152 -4.48 0.20 -23.12
CA LEU A 152 -5.35 1.37 -23.27
C LEU A 152 -4.61 2.53 -23.95
N ALA A 153 -3.37 2.82 -23.52
CA ALA A 153 -2.55 3.86 -24.15
C ALA A 153 -2.32 3.56 -25.64
N GLY A 154 -1.96 2.32 -25.98
CA GLY A 154 -1.76 1.93 -27.38
C GLY A 154 -3.04 1.95 -28.23
N GLN A 155 -4.22 1.73 -27.64
CA GLN A 155 -5.51 1.91 -28.34
C GLN A 155 -5.78 3.38 -28.62
N MET A 156 -5.61 4.24 -27.62
CA MET A 156 -5.83 5.68 -27.76
C MET A 156 -4.87 6.32 -28.76
N GLU A 157 -3.59 5.93 -28.77
CA GLU A 157 -2.61 6.41 -29.75
C GLU A 157 -3.01 6.05 -31.19
N ARG A 158 -3.54 4.85 -31.40
CA ARG A 158 -4.04 4.42 -32.73
C ARG A 158 -5.28 5.21 -33.13
N GLU A 159 -6.25 5.36 -32.23
CA GLU A 159 -7.45 6.13 -32.50
C GLU A 159 -7.13 7.61 -32.79
N GLN A 160 -6.17 8.19 -32.07
CA GLN A 160 -5.73 9.56 -32.31
C GLN A 160 -5.03 9.68 -33.66
N ALA A 161 -4.11 8.77 -34.00
CA ALA A 161 -3.44 8.77 -35.29
C ALA A 161 -4.42 8.59 -36.47
N GLU A 162 -5.46 7.76 -36.29
CA GLU A 162 -6.52 7.58 -37.30
C GLU A 162 -7.35 8.86 -37.47
N ARG A 163 -7.71 9.54 -36.38
CA ARG A 163 -8.41 10.83 -36.43
C ARG A 163 -7.57 11.91 -37.11
N GLU A 164 -6.30 12.04 -36.74
CA GLU A 164 -5.38 13.00 -37.35
C GLU A 164 -5.18 12.72 -38.84
N ALA A 165 -5.08 11.44 -39.24
CA ALA A 165 -5.00 11.06 -40.65
C ALA A 165 -6.28 11.37 -41.43
N GLN A 166 -7.45 11.15 -40.84
CA GLN A 166 -8.74 11.50 -41.43
C GLN A 166 -8.88 13.02 -41.61
N GLU A 167 -8.55 13.79 -40.58
CA GLU A 167 -8.59 15.25 -40.63
C GLU A 167 -7.62 15.83 -41.68
N ALA A 168 -6.41 15.26 -41.79
CA ALA A 168 -5.46 15.66 -42.82
C ALA A 168 -5.95 15.34 -44.23
N ALA A 169 -6.61 14.19 -44.43
CA ALA A 169 -7.19 13.81 -45.71
C ALA A 169 -8.35 14.74 -46.10
N ASP A 170 -9.23 15.10 -45.16
CA ASP A 170 -10.35 16.00 -45.39
C ASP A 170 -9.88 17.42 -45.73
N GLN A 171 -8.84 17.93 -45.05
CA GLN A 171 -8.24 19.23 -45.37
C GLN A 171 -7.55 19.25 -46.74
N ALA A 172 -6.89 18.15 -47.14
CA ALA A 172 -6.28 18.04 -48.46
C ALA A 172 -7.33 17.97 -49.58
N GLY A 173 -8.48 17.34 -49.32
CA GLY A 173 -9.61 17.28 -50.25
C GLY A 173 -10.27 18.64 -50.48
N SER A 174 -10.41 19.46 -49.44
CA SER A 174 -11.05 20.79 -49.53
C SER A 174 -10.17 21.88 -50.16
N ALA A 175 -8.86 21.66 -50.31
CA ALA A 175 -7.93 22.63 -50.92
C ALA A 175 -7.77 22.44 -52.44
N GLY A 176 -8.39 21.41 -53.02
CA GLY A 176 -8.32 21.06 -54.45
C GLY A 176 -9.53 21.48 -55.29
N GLU A 177 -10.56 22.07 -54.67
CA GLU A 177 -11.72 22.72 -55.33
C GLU A 177 -11.61 24.24 -55.33
#